data_AF-A0A6W4RFZ7-F1
#
_entry.id   AF-A0A6W4RFZ7-F1
#
_cell.length_a   1.000
_cell.length_b   1.000
_cell.length_c   1.000
_cell.angle_alpha   90.00
_cell.angle_beta   90.00
_cell.angle_gamma   90.00
#
_symmetry.space_group_name_H-M   'P 1'
#
loop_
_entity.id
_entity.type
_entity.pdbx_description
1 polymer ?
#
loop_
_entity_poly.entity_id
_entity_poly.type
_entity_poly.pdbx_seq_one_letter_code
_entity_poly.pdbx_strand_id
1 'polypeptide(L)'
;MKLYHVETQEDYDALMVNLEEEGYRWNDKEKPTEYSSWNIFKKDTVMIIEYDIYLGEASKEYCERVYPDTPIKKYKAKQDKVAKYHDDAANVAKAMSAIGVSMKNENNDKINNPAHYTAGGIETLDYIKAKVKDYPSYVAGNILKYVSRYEHKNGIEDLKKAQFYLNDLIEWMESK
;
A
#
# COMPACT_ATOMS: atom_id res chain seq x y z
N MET A 1 -6.72 18.34 11.40
CA MET A 1 -6.25 17.54 10.26
C MET A 1 -5.34 18.38 9.37
N LYS A 2 -4.26 17.81 8.83
CA LYS A 2 -3.36 18.48 7.88
C LYS A 2 -3.23 17.61 6.63
N LEU A 3 -3.22 18.23 5.45
CA LEU A 3 -3.05 17.55 4.16
C LEU A 3 -1.77 18.06 3.49
N TYR A 4 -0.85 17.16 3.13
CA TYR A 4 0.40 17.48 2.45
C TYR A 4 0.48 16.78 1.10
N HIS A 5 0.51 17.54 0.01
CA HIS A 5 0.70 17.03 -1.34
C HIS A 5 2.19 17.01 -1.71
N VAL A 6 2.66 15.88 -2.20
CA VAL A 6 4.04 15.69 -2.67
C VAL A 6 4.02 15.30 -4.14
N GLU A 7 4.93 15.88 -4.92
CA GLU A 7 4.98 15.69 -6.38
C GLU A 7 6.17 14.86 -6.85
N THR A 8 7.17 14.63 -6.00
CA THR A 8 8.35 13.82 -6.31
C THR A 8 8.64 12.82 -5.20
N GLN A 9 9.38 11.76 -5.54
CA GLN A 9 9.75 10.73 -4.58
C GLN A 9 10.65 11.30 -3.48
N GLU A 10 11.55 12.21 -3.83
CA GLU A 10 12.45 12.87 -2.89
C GLU A 10 11.68 13.72 -1.87
N ASP A 11 10.64 14.42 -2.31
CA ASP A 11 9.75 15.17 -1.41
C ASP A 11 8.95 14.25 -0.49
N TYR A 12 8.49 13.10 -1.01
CA TYR A 12 7.78 12.08 -0.22
C TYR A 12 8.69 11.48 0.85
N ASP A 13 9.87 11.01 0.47
CA ASP A 13 10.83 10.37 1.37
C ASP A 13 11.26 11.35 2.47
N ALA A 14 11.54 12.61 2.10
CA ALA A 14 11.86 13.66 3.06
C ALA A 14 10.69 13.96 4.01
N LEU A 15 9.45 13.95 3.52
CA LEU A 15 8.28 14.14 4.35
C LEU A 15 8.14 12.98 5.37
N MET A 16 8.32 11.73 4.95
CA MET A 16 8.26 10.57 5.85
C MET A 16 9.26 10.69 7.00
N VAL A 17 10.50 11.07 6.70
CA VAL A 17 11.54 11.29 7.73
C VAL A 17 11.12 12.36 8.73
N ASN A 18 10.63 13.51 8.27
CA ASN A 18 10.21 14.58 9.18
C ASN A 18 9.02 14.14 10.04
N LEU A 19 8.06 13.41 9.47
CA LEU A 19 6.92 12.89 10.23
C LEU A 19 7.38 11.86 11.27
N GLU A 20 8.39 11.05 10.97
CA GLU A 20 8.96 10.13 11.94
C GLU A 20 9.67 10.84 13.10
N GLU A 21 10.47 11.86 12.78
CA GLU A 21 11.15 12.76 13.75
C GLU A 21 10.14 13.47 14.66
N GLU A 22 9.00 13.90 14.10
CA GLU A 22 7.89 14.52 14.83
C GLU A 22 7.06 13.51 15.64
N GLY A 23 7.33 12.20 15.51
CA GLY A 23 6.71 11.14 16.31
C GLY A 23 5.46 10.50 15.72
N TYR A 24 5.07 10.86 14.49
CA TYR A 24 3.90 10.26 13.83
C TYR A 24 4.14 8.79 13.48
N ARG A 25 3.06 8.00 13.45
CA ARG A 25 3.10 6.57 13.15
C ARG A 25 1.97 6.17 12.22
N TRP A 26 2.20 5.08 11.48
CA TRP A 26 1.13 4.32 10.85
C TRP A 26 0.52 3.39 11.90
N ASN A 27 -0.81 3.44 12.05
CA ASN A 27 -1.58 2.53 12.91
C ASN A 27 -0.98 2.33 14.33
N ASP A 28 -0.43 3.40 14.93
CA ASP A 28 0.26 3.44 16.23
C ASP A 28 1.52 2.57 16.39
N LYS A 29 1.99 1.90 15.34
CA LYS A 29 3.05 0.89 15.45
C LYS A 29 4.20 1.10 14.48
N GLU A 30 3.89 1.35 13.22
CA GLU A 30 4.89 1.32 12.15
C GLU A 30 5.39 2.74 11.89
N LYS A 31 6.66 2.85 11.56
CA LYS A 31 7.27 4.15 11.32
C LYS A 31 6.98 4.63 9.90
N PRO A 32 6.90 5.96 9.67
CA PRO A 32 6.71 6.52 8.35
C PRO A 32 7.70 6.02 7.29
N THR A 33 8.97 5.80 7.67
CA THR A 33 10.03 5.39 6.73
C THR A 33 10.10 3.87 6.48
N GLU A 34 9.37 3.06 7.24
CA GLU A 34 9.38 1.58 7.08
C GLU A 34 8.57 1.12 5.88
N TYR A 35 7.60 1.93 5.43
CA TYR A 35 6.74 1.61 4.29
C TYR A 35 6.68 2.79 3.32
N SER A 36 6.98 2.51 2.04
CA SER A 36 6.82 3.50 0.97
C SER A 36 5.62 3.16 0.11
N SER A 37 4.66 4.06 0.12
CA SER A 37 3.47 4.00 -0.74
C SER A 37 3.59 4.85 -2.00
N TRP A 38 4.74 5.49 -2.22
CA TRP A 38 4.96 6.41 -3.33
C TRP A 38 4.48 5.84 -4.67
N ASN A 39 4.67 4.54 -4.89
CA ASN A 39 4.31 3.87 -6.13
C ASN A 39 2.80 3.78 -6.41
N ILE A 40 1.93 4.08 -5.43
CA ILE A 40 0.48 3.99 -5.55
C ILE A 40 -0.08 5.21 -6.30
N PHE A 41 0.13 6.41 -5.75
CA PHE A 41 -0.41 7.65 -6.32
C PHE A 41 0.68 8.53 -6.99
N LYS A 42 1.96 8.23 -6.76
CA LYS A 42 3.11 8.98 -7.30
C LYS A 42 2.92 10.48 -7.05
N LYS A 43 3.02 11.30 -8.09
CA LYS A 43 2.85 12.76 -8.03
C LYS A 43 1.50 13.23 -7.50
N ASP A 44 0.51 12.36 -7.38
CA ASP A 44 -0.83 12.68 -6.87
C ASP A 44 -1.00 12.27 -5.39
N THR A 45 0.08 11.89 -4.71
CA THR A 45 0.07 11.44 -3.30
C THR A 45 -0.19 12.61 -2.36
N VAL A 46 -1.22 12.49 -1.53
CA VAL A 46 -1.51 13.40 -0.41
C VAL A 46 -1.42 12.63 0.90
N MET A 47 -0.55 13.10 1.79
CA MET A 47 -0.45 12.63 3.17
C MET A 47 -1.50 13.32 4.04
N ILE A 48 -2.28 12.53 4.74
CA ILE A 48 -3.34 12.94 5.65
C ILE A 48 -2.81 12.75 7.07
N ILE A 49 -2.82 13.80 7.88
CA ILE A 49 -2.48 13.73 9.30
C ILE A 49 -3.75 14.01 10.10
N GLU A 50 -4.27 12.97 10.74
CA GLU A 50 -5.50 13.00 11.53
C GLU A 50 -5.19 12.77 13.02
N TYR A 51 -5.89 13.50 13.90
CA TYR A 51 -5.78 13.38 15.37
C TYR A 51 -4.34 13.35 15.94
N ASP A 52 -3.43 14.16 15.37
CA ASP A 52 -2.05 14.41 15.84
C ASP A 52 -1.11 13.18 15.97
N ILE A 53 -1.58 11.95 15.72
CA ILE A 53 -0.75 10.73 15.76
C ILE A 53 -0.96 9.79 14.57
N TYR A 54 -2.07 9.91 13.84
CA TYR A 54 -2.41 8.99 12.75
C TYR A 54 -2.07 9.57 11.39
N LEU A 55 -1.37 8.75 10.61
CA LEU A 55 -1.09 8.99 9.19
C LEU A 55 -2.06 8.21 8.30
N GLY A 56 -2.52 8.88 7.26
CA GLY A 56 -3.26 8.31 6.14
C GLY A 56 -2.68 8.80 4.81
N GLU A 57 -3.08 8.17 3.72
CA GLU A 57 -2.73 8.61 2.37
C GLU A 57 -3.92 8.48 1.44
N ALA A 58 -4.00 9.36 0.46
CA ALA A 58 -4.97 9.26 -0.61
C ALA A 58 -4.49 9.99 -1.87
N SER A 59 -5.23 9.84 -2.97
CA SER A 59 -5.03 10.67 -4.14
C SER A 59 -5.48 12.11 -3.87
N LYS A 60 -4.86 13.06 -4.57
CA LYS A 60 -5.24 14.47 -4.53
C LYS A 60 -6.73 14.68 -4.84
N GLU A 61 -7.23 14.02 -5.90
CA GLU A 61 -8.64 14.09 -6.30
C GLU A 61 -9.59 13.60 -5.19
N TYR A 62 -9.24 12.50 -4.49
CA TYR A 62 -10.02 12.01 -3.36
C TYR A 62 -10.08 13.07 -2.25
N CYS A 63 -8.95 13.67 -1.89
CA CYS A 63 -8.88 14.69 -0.85
C CYS A 63 -9.68 15.95 -1.22
N GLU A 64 -9.62 16.40 -2.47
CA GLU A 64 -10.40 17.55 -2.95
C GLU A 64 -11.90 17.28 -2.88
N ARG A 65 -12.33 16.04 -3.15
CA ARG A 65 -13.74 15.63 -3.11
C ARG A 65 -14.26 15.45 -1.68
N VAL A 66 -13.47 14.81 -0.82
CA VAL A 66 -13.90 14.41 0.53
C VAL A 66 -13.65 15.51 1.57
N TYR A 67 -12.62 16.33 1.36
CA TYR A 67 -12.23 17.41 2.27
C TYR A 67 -12.18 18.77 1.53
N PRO A 68 -13.28 19.23 0.92
CA PRO A 68 -13.28 20.42 0.07
C PRO A 68 -12.87 21.70 0.83
N ASP A 69 -13.16 21.75 2.14
CA ASP A 69 -12.86 22.90 3.00
C ASP A 69 -11.47 22.83 3.65
N THR A 70 -10.71 21.75 3.42
CA THR A 70 -9.37 21.57 4.03
C THR A 70 -8.28 21.89 3.00
N PRO A 71 -7.49 22.95 3.20
CA PRO A 71 -6.43 23.30 2.26
C PRO A 71 -5.35 22.21 2.15
N ILE A 72 -5.08 21.77 0.93
CA ILE A 72 -3.98 20.85 0.62
C ILE A 72 -2.69 21.66 0.50
N LYS A 73 -1.75 21.44 1.43
CA LYS A 73 -0.47 22.13 1.45
C LYS A 73 0.52 21.41 0.55
N LYS A 74 1.10 22.10 -0.41
CA LYS A 74 2.21 21.55 -1.19
C LYS A 74 3.45 21.44 -0.31
N TYR A 75 4.02 20.24 -0.24
CA TYR A 75 5.28 19.99 0.46
C TYR A 75 6.45 20.01 -0.52
N LYS A 76 7.54 20.66 -0.12
CA LYS A 76 8.82 20.68 -0.83
C LYS A 76 9.93 20.54 0.18
N ALA A 77 10.77 19.54 0.00
CA ALA A 77 11.90 19.29 0.88
C ALA A 77 12.94 20.41 0.75
N LYS A 78 13.56 20.79 1.87
CA LYS A 78 14.75 21.66 1.84
C LYS A 78 15.95 20.79 1.44
N GLN A 79 16.72 21.22 0.44
CA GLN A 79 17.83 20.45 -0.16
C GLN A 79 18.81 19.88 0.88
N ASP A 80 19.05 20.59 1.99
CA ASP A 80 19.99 20.17 3.04
C ASP A 80 19.55 18.91 3.81
N LYS A 81 18.24 18.64 3.95
CA LYS A 81 17.73 17.43 4.64
C LYS A 81 17.73 16.20 3.72
N VAL A 82 17.52 16.40 2.42
CA VAL A 82 17.48 15.32 1.41
C VAL A 82 18.87 14.71 1.21
N ALA A 83 19.92 15.56 1.19
CA ALA A 83 21.30 15.13 1.01
C ALA A 83 21.78 14.16 2.12
N LYS A 84 21.45 14.45 3.38
CA LYS A 84 21.83 13.59 4.53
C LYS A 84 21.25 12.18 4.42
N TYR A 85 20.01 12.04 3.96
CA TYR A 85 19.33 10.74 3.86
C TYR A 85 19.88 9.88 2.71
N HIS A 86 20.22 10.50 1.58
CA HIS A 86 20.88 9.78 0.48
C HIS A 86 22.28 9.28 0.85
N ASP A 87 23.05 10.09 1.60
CA ASP A 87 24.38 9.68 2.09
C ASP A 87 24.26 8.52 3.08
N ASP A 88 23.34 8.60 4.04
CA ASP A 88 23.12 7.53 5.03
C ASP A 88 22.61 6.23 4.36
N ALA A 89 21.66 6.34 3.42
CA ALA A 89 21.15 5.19 2.67
C ALA A 89 22.20 4.55 1.75
N ALA A 90 23.04 5.36 1.09
CA ALA A 90 24.15 4.86 0.27
C ALA A 90 25.22 4.16 1.12
N ASN A 91 25.50 4.70 2.31
CA ASN A 91 26.43 4.08 3.26
C ASN A 91 25.88 2.76 3.81
N VAL A 92 24.59 2.66 4.12
CA VAL A 92 23.93 1.42 4.56
C VAL A 92 23.90 0.40 3.43
N ALA A 93 23.54 0.78 2.20
CA ALA A 93 23.54 -0.13 1.04
C ALA A 93 24.95 -0.66 0.74
N LYS A 94 25.97 0.21 0.84
CA LYS A 94 27.38 -0.18 0.68
C LYS A 94 27.85 -1.12 1.79
N ALA A 95 27.45 -0.87 3.04
CA ALA A 95 27.74 -1.75 4.17
C ALA A 95 27.04 -3.12 4.02
N MET A 96 25.77 -3.15 3.60
CA MET A 96 25.00 -4.38 3.36
C MET A 96 25.55 -5.20 2.19
N SER A 97 25.98 -4.53 1.12
CA SER A 97 26.67 -5.16 -0.01
C SER A 97 28.02 -5.76 0.41
N ALA A 98 28.78 -5.06 1.27
CA ALA A 98 30.06 -5.54 1.78
C ALA A 98 29.95 -6.80 2.66
N ILE A 99 28.81 -7.02 3.32
CA ILE A 99 28.52 -8.23 4.11
C ILE A 99 27.75 -9.31 3.32
N GLY A 100 27.58 -9.14 2.00
CA GLY A 100 26.98 -10.15 1.12
C GLY A 100 25.45 -10.30 1.26
N VAL A 101 24.77 -9.35 1.92
CA VAL A 101 23.31 -9.36 2.03
C VAL A 101 22.70 -8.78 0.76
N SER A 102 22.13 -9.64 -0.08
CA SER A 102 21.32 -9.25 -1.23
C SER A 102 19.92 -8.89 -0.77
N MET A 103 19.49 -7.63 -0.99
CA MET A 103 18.09 -7.25 -0.86
C MET A 103 17.29 -7.95 -1.96
N LYS A 104 16.74 -9.12 -1.65
CA LYS A 104 15.65 -9.68 -2.44
C LYS A 104 14.45 -8.76 -2.24
N ASN A 105 14.07 -8.05 -3.29
CA ASN A 105 12.72 -7.53 -3.42
C ASN A 105 11.78 -8.74 -3.40
N GLU A 106 11.29 -9.10 -2.21
CA GLU A 106 10.12 -9.95 -2.11
C GLU A 106 8.95 -9.11 -2.61
N ASN A 107 8.59 -9.34 -3.87
CA ASN A 107 7.33 -8.89 -4.45
C ASN A 107 6.20 -9.45 -3.57
N ASN A 108 5.79 -8.67 -2.57
CA ASN A 108 4.53 -8.85 -1.86
C ASN A 108 3.40 -8.53 -2.84
N ASP A 109 3.12 -9.46 -3.75
CA ASP A 109 1.93 -9.41 -4.58
C ASP A 109 0.72 -9.62 -3.67
N LYS A 110 0.23 -8.53 -3.06
CA LYS A 110 -0.93 -8.51 -2.16
C LYS A 110 -2.22 -9.00 -2.82
N ILE A 111 -2.21 -9.21 -4.14
CA ILE A 111 -3.36 -9.63 -4.92
C ILE A 111 -3.28 -11.14 -5.16
N ASN A 112 -2.18 -11.63 -5.74
CA ASN A 112 -2.06 -13.03 -6.11
C ASN A 112 -1.46 -13.91 -5.01
N ASN A 113 -0.59 -13.36 -4.15
CA ASN A 113 0.11 -14.10 -3.09
C ASN A 113 0.24 -13.25 -1.81
N PRO A 114 -0.85 -13.00 -1.07
CA PRO A 114 -0.74 -12.29 0.19
C PRO A 114 0.08 -13.14 1.18
N ALA A 115 1.17 -12.58 1.70
CA ALA A 115 2.15 -13.29 2.54
C ALA A 115 1.56 -14.02 3.77
N HIS A 116 0.36 -13.65 4.21
CA HIS A 116 -0.33 -14.27 5.33
C HIS A 116 -1.19 -15.50 4.97
N TYR A 117 -1.28 -15.91 3.70
CA TYR A 117 -2.05 -17.09 3.26
C TYR A 117 -1.20 -18.28 2.78
N THR A 118 0.12 -18.12 2.62
CA THR A 118 1.03 -19.16 2.12
C THR A 118 1.66 -20.02 3.22
N ALA A 119 1.28 -19.80 4.48
CA ALA A 119 1.76 -20.59 5.62
C ALA A 119 1.28 -22.05 5.51
N GLY A 120 2.13 -22.93 4.97
CA GLY A 120 1.88 -24.38 4.89
C GLY A 120 2.01 -25.03 3.51
N GLY A 121 2.36 -24.28 2.46
CA GLY A 121 2.66 -24.84 1.12
C GLY A 121 1.45 -25.32 0.32
N ILE A 122 0.23 -25.02 0.78
CA ILE A 122 -1.02 -25.21 0.04
C ILE A 122 -1.66 -23.84 -0.14
N GLU A 123 -2.03 -23.49 -1.37
CA GLU A 123 -2.77 -22.26 -1.63
C GLU A 123 -4.15 -22.33 -0.97
N THR A 124 -4.49 -21.28 -0.21
CA THR A 124 -5.74 -21.25 0.60
C THR A 124 -6.97 -21.49 -0.27
N LEU A 125 -6.97 -20.99 -1.51
CA LEU A 125 -8.08 -21.16 -2.44
C LEU A 125 -8.27 -22.62 -2.88
N ASP A 126 -7.19 -23.37 -3.08
CA ASP A 126 -7.24 -24.77 -3.46
C ASP A 126 -7.81 -25.64 -2.33
N TYR A 127 -7.43 -25.34 -1.09
CA TYR A 127 -8.04 -26.00 0.07
C TYR A 127 -9.55 -25.72 0.14
N ILE A 128 -9.97 -24.48 -0.10
CA ILE A 128 -11.39 -24.09 -0.13
C ILE A 128 -12.13 -24.81 -1.25
N LYS A 129 -11.58 -24.86 -2.48
CA LYS A 129 -12.16 -25.62 -3.60
C LYS A 129 -12.36 -27.09 -3.26
N ALA A 130 -11.42 -27.69 -2.52
CA ALA A 130 -11.50 -29.09 -2.11
C ALA A 130 -12.52 -29.37 -1.00
N LYS A 131 -12.88 -28.37 -0.17
CA LYS A 131 -13.73 -28.54 1.01
C LYS A 131 -15.12 -27.92 0.89
N VAL A 132 -15.29 -26.91 0.05
CA VAL A 132 -16.56 -26.20 -0.13
C VAL A 132 -17.30 -26.79 -1.33
N LYS A 133 -18.43 -27.46 -1.04
CA LYS A 133 -19.26 -28.08 -2.08
C LYS A 133 -19.84 -27.06 -3.07
N ASP A 134 -20.20 -25.87 -2.57
CA ASP A 134 -20.72 -24.77 -3.39
C ASP A 134 -19.67 -23.66 -3.51
N TYR A 135 -18.57 -24.00 -4.20
CA TYR A 135 -17.49 -23.08 -4.48
C TYR A 135 -17.94 -21.83 -5.26
N PRO A 136 -18.82 -21.91 -6.28
CA PRO A 136 -19.30 -20.73 -7.00
C PRO A 136 -19.93 -19.67 -6.12
N SER A 137 -20.78 -20.06 -5.16
CA SER A 137 -21.40 -19.09 -4.24
C SER A 137 -20.37 -18.40 -3.33
N TYR A 138 -19.35 -19.12 -2.88
CA TYR A 138 -18.23 -18.53 -2.13
C TYR A 138 -17.49 -17.48 -2.96
N VAL A 139 -17.18 -17.79 -4.22
CA VAL A 139 -16.48 -16.88 -5.11
C VAL A 139 -17.34 -15.67 -5.47
N ALA A 140 -18.62 -15.87 -5.80
CA ALA A 140 -19.57 -14.80 -6.07
C ALA A 140 -19.71 -13.81 -4.90
N GLY A 141 -19.74 -14.32 -3.66
CA GLY A 141 -19.73 -13.49 -2.46
C GLY A 141 -18.47 -12.64 -2.33
N ASN A 142 -17.30 -13.18 -2.68
CA ASN A 142 -16.04 -12.41 -2.68
C ASN A 142 -16.02 -11.34 -3.76
N ILE A 143 -16.49 -11.65 -4.98
CA ILE A 143 -16.63 -10.67 -6.07
C ILE A 143 -17.52 -9.51 -5.61
N LEU A 144 -18.72 -9.82 -5.11
CA LEU A 144 -19.65 -8.81 -4.60
C LEU A 144 -19.03 -7.97 -3.49
N LYS A 145 -18.36 -8.61 -2.53
CA LYS A 145 -17.66 -7.94 -1.43
C LYS A 145 -16.66 -6.91 -1.94
N TYR A 146 -15.78 -7.29 -2.87
CA TYR A 146 -14.75 -6.37 -3.36
C TYR A 146 -15.31 -5.28 -4.29
N VAL A 147 -16.27 -5.62 -5.16
CA VAL A 147 -16.96 -4.63 -6.01
C VAL A 147 -17.81 -3.66 -5.19
N SER A 148 -18.36 -4.06 -4.05
CA SER A 148 -19.08 -3.14 -3.17
C SER A 148 -18.16 -2.18 -2.40
N ARG A 149 -16.88 -2.55 -2.26
CA ARG A 149 -15.94 -1.91 -1.32
C ARG A 149 -14.94 -0.96 -1.95
N TYR A 150 -14.72 -1.05 -3.26
CA TYR A 150 -13.65 -0.31 -3.92
C TYR A 150 -13.74 1.20 -3.70
N GLU A 151 -14.94 1.79 -3.75
CA GLU A 151 -15.10 3.25 -3.63
C GLU A 151 -14.69 3.81 -2.27
N HIS A 152 -14.75 2.99 -1.21
CA HIS A 152 -14.65 3.46 0.17
C HIS A 152 -13.55 2.78 0.99
N LYS A 153 -12.77 1.85 0.40
CA LYS A 153 -11.65 1.20 1.12
C LYS A 153 -10.35 1.14 0.35
N ASN A 154 -10.23 0.24 -0.64
CA ASN A 154 -8.93 -0.04 -1.29
C ASN A 154 -8.90 0.33 -2.78
N GLY A 155 -9.92 1.03 -3.30
CA GLY A 155 -9.94 1.48 -4.70
C GLY A 155 -9.70 0.34 -5.69
N ILE A 156 -8.81 0.60 -6.65
CA ILE A 156 -8.44 -0.33 -7.71
C ILE A 156 -7.92 -1.69 -7.21
N GLU A 157 -7.34 -1.77 -6.00
CA GLU A 157 -6.88 -3.06 -5.45
C GLU A 157 -8.05 -4.02 -5.19
N ASP A 158 -9.18 -3.51 -4.69
CA ASP A 158 -10.37 -4.33 -4.52
C ASP A 158 -10.94 -4.76 -5.88
N LEU A 159 -10.92 -3.90 -6.90
CA LEU A 159 -11.33 -4.28 -8.24
C LEU A 159 -10.43 -5.37 -8.84
N LYS A 160 -9.11 -5.31 -8.62
CA LYS A 160 -8.19 -6.37 -9.04
C LYS A 160 -8.44 -7.69 -8.29
N LYS A 161 -8.76 -7.63 -7.00
CA LYS A 161 -9.19 -8.82 -6.23
C LYS A 161 -10.51 -9.39 -6.77
N ALA A 162 -11.48 -8.55 -7.10
CA ALA A 162 -12.71 -8.99 -7.74
C ALA A 162 -12.44 -9.68 -9.09
N GLN A 163 -11.55 -9.10 -9.92
CA GLN A 163 -11.13 -9.69 -11.18
C GLN A 163 -10.44 -11.05 -10.98
N PHE A 164 -9.56 -11.18 -9.99
CA PHE A 164 -8.92 -12.45 -9.65
C PHE A 164 -9.96 -13.55 -9.36
N TYR A 165 -10.94 -13.26 -8.50
CA TYR A 165 -12.02 -14.19 -8.19
C TYR A 165 -12.93 -14.47 -9.39
N LEU A 166 -13.16 -13.49 -10.27
CA LEU A 166 -13.93 -13.70 -11.49
C LEU A 166 -13.20 -14.63 -12.46
N ASN A 167 -11.91 -14.43 -12.68
CA ASN A 167 -11.10 -15.29 -13.55
C ASN A 167 -11.07 -16.72 -13.01
N ASP A 168 -10.84 -16.88 -11.71
CA ASP A 168 -10.85 -18.20 -11.07
C ASP A 168 -12.20 -18.92 -11.19
N LEU A 169 -13.31 -18.19 -11.07
CA LEU A 169 -14.65 -18.76 -11.31
C LEU A 169 -14.83 -19.20 -12.76
N ILE A 170 -14.36 -18.40 -13.73
CA ILE A 170 -14.40 -18.76 -15.16
C ILE A 170 -13.62 -20.05 -15.39
N GLU A 171 -12.37 -20.13 -14.93
CA GLU A 171 -11.53 -21.32 -15.05
C GLU A 171 -12.19 -22.55 -14.41
N TRP A 172 -12.75 -22.40 -13.21
CA TRP A 172 -13.46 -23.48 -12.53
C TRP A 172 -14.67 -23.97 -13.32
N MET A 173 -15.45 -23.06 -13.92
CA MET A 173 -16.62 -23.40 -14.73
C MET A 173 -16.24 -24.05 -16.06
N GLU A 174 -15.14 -23.62 -16.69
CA GLU A 174 -14.62 -24.22 -17.93
C GLU A 174 -13.97 -25.59 -17.71
N SER A 175 -13.49 -25.87 -16.50
CA SER A 175 -12.90 -27.16 -16.12
C SER A 175 -13.92 -28.28 -15.86
N LYS A 176 -15.22 -27.97 -15.93
CA LYS A 176 -16.33 -28.92 -15.74
C LYS A 176 -16.86 -29.48 -17.05
#